data_AF-A0A2U3X017-F1
#
_entry.id   AF-A0A2U3X017-F1
#
_cell.length_a   1.000
_cell.length_b   1.000
_cell.length_c   1.000
_cell.angle_alpha   90.00
_cell.angle_beta   90.00
_cell.angle_gamma   90.00
#
_symmetry.space_group_name_H-M   'P 1'
#
loop_
_entity.id
_entity.type
_entity.pdbx_description
1 polymer ?
#
loop_
_entity_poly.entity_id
_entity_poly.type
_entity_poly.pdbx_seq_one_letter_code
_entity_poly.pdbx_strand_id
1 'polypeptide(L)'
;METPPVNPMGEKDTSQPQQQWEKNPQENLDSTAQIRQQPQDPPTDILELRVSPNPASQILEKPQGTEKLASGLQGDSAKSHGSTSETPEPLQTSDLWYCPDGSFVKKIIIRGHGLDKPKLGSCCRVLAFGFPFGSGLPEGWTEITMGLGPWREGTWGELIEKCLESMCQGEEAELQLSEHSESPFKLTLASFTQGRDSWELEASEKEALAREERARGTELFRAGNPEGAARCYGRALRLLLTLPPPGPPERTVLHANLAACQLLLGQPQLAAQSCDRVLAREPDHLKALYRRGVAQAALGNLEKATADLRKVLAVDPKNRAAQEELGKVIIQGKKQDAGLAQGLRKMFG
;
A
#
# COMPACT_ATOMS: atom_id res chain seq x y z
N MET A 1 78.15 -8.82 -31.54
CA MET A 1 76.85 -8.44 -30.91
C MET A 1 76.24 -9.74 -30.43
N GLU A 2 76.41 -10.04 -29.14
CA GLU A 2 76.13 -11.34 -28.54
C GLU A 2 75.36 -11.15 -27.23
N THR A 3 74.45 -12.07 -26.94
CA THR A 3 73.68 -12.21 -25.68
C THR A 3 74.42 -13.08 -24.66
N PRO A 4 73.84 -13.34 -23.46
CA PRO A 4 73.79 -12.58 -22.18
C PRO A 4 74.76 -13.26 -21.14
N PRO A 5 74.71 -13.15 -19.76
CA PRO A 5 73.62 -13.65 -18.88
C PRO A 5 73.51 -13.08 -17.40
N VAL A 6 72.39 -13.42 -16.74
CA VAL A 6 72.17 -13.96 -15.35
C VAL A 6 72.65 -13.22 -14.05
N ASN A 7 71.68 -13.13 -13.11
CA ASN A 7 71.63 -12.75 -11.66
C ASN A 7 72.64 -13.49 -10.73
N PRO A 8 72.93 -13.05 -9.46
CA PRO A 8 72.08 -13.46 -8.30
C PRO A 8 72.13 -12.62 -6.97
N MET A 9 71.20 -13.01 -6.08
CA MET A 9 71.02 -12.89 -4.60
C MET A 9 72.12 -12.32 -3.65
N GLY A 10 71.65 -11.64 -2.58
CA GLY A 10 71.99 -11.99 -1.17
C GLY A 10 72.58 -10.92 -0.22
N GLU A 11 71.86 -10.62 0.88
CA GLU A 11 72.28 -10.22 2.28
C GLU A 11 73.17 -8.96 2.47
N LYS A 12 73.24 -8.16 3.58
CA LYS A 12 72.82 -8.18 5.00
C LYS A 12 73.06 -6.78 5.63
N ASP A 13 72.36 -6.46 6.73
CA ASP A 13 72.66 -5.58 7.89
C ASP A 13 73.25 -4.15 7.71
N THR A 14 72.73 -3.09 8.34
CA THR A 14 72.89 -2.77 9.79
C THR A 14 72.18 -1.44 10.14
N SER A 15 71.79 -1.29 11.42
CA SER A 15 71.76 -0.06 12.25
C SER A 15 70.39 0.44 12.76
N GLN A 16 70.18 0.22 14.08
CA GLN A 16 69.22 0.80 15.04
C GLN A 16 69.63 2.26 15.46
N PRO A 17 68.86 3.06 16.27
CA PRO A 17 68.15 2.64 17.49
C PRO A 17 66.86 3.37 17.98
N GLN A 18 66.17 2.72 18.94
CA GLN A 18 65.43 3.22 20.12
C GLN A 18 64.21 4.16 19.90
N GLN A 19 63.02 3.93 20.49
CA GLN A 19 62.75 3.76 21.93
C GLN A 19 61.49 2.90 22.24
N GLN A 20 61.59 2.22 23.38
CA GLN A 20 60.59 1.47 24.13
C GLN A 20 59.39 2.33 24.60
N TRP A 21 58.18 1.77 24.62
CA TRP A 21 57.66 1.13 25.84
C TRP A 21 56.42 0.28 25.55
N GLU A 22 56.51 -0.96 26.01
CA GLU A 22 55.44 -1.94 26.08
C GLU A 22 54.51 -1.64 27.26
N LYS A 23 53.23 -1.99 27.11
CA LYS A 23 52.51 -2.82 28.08
C LYS A 23 51.43 -3.64 27.38
N ASN A 24 51.75 -4.91 27.20
CA ASN A 24 50.88 -6.04 26.85
C ASN A 24 49.92 -6.34 28.05
N PRO A 25 48.81 -7.10 27.92
CA PRO A 25 48.89 -8.51 27.51
C PRO A 25 47.77 -9.05 26.60
N GLN A 26 48.17 -9.94 25.69
CA GLN A 26 47.68 -11.33 25.48
C GLN A 26 46.16 -11.58 25.57
N GLU A 27 45.53 -11.99 24.46
CA GLU A 27 45.36 -13.39 24.05
C GLU A 27 44.40 -14.15 25.01
N ASN A 28 43.34 -14.84 24.59
CA ASN A 28 42.86 -15.26 23.28
C ASN A 28 41.47 -15.92 23.51
N LEU A 29 40.80 -16.22 22.39
CA LEU A 29 39.78 -17.27 22.19
C LEU A 29 38.30 -16.84 22.13
N ASP A 30 37.88 -16.74 20.86
CA ASP A 30 36.76 -17.48 20.27
C ASP A 30 35.33 -16.97 20.46
N SER A 31 34.80 -16.35 19.40
CA SER A 31 33.80 -17.00 18.51
C SER A 31 32.79 -16.01 17.92
N THR A 32 32.88 -15.83 16.60
CA THR A 32 31.76 -15.82 15.65
C THR A 32 30.36 -15.46 16.17
N ALA A 33 29.85 -14.29 15.78
CA ALA A 33 28.52 -14.13 15.20
C ALA A 33 28.38 -12.74 14.56
N GLN A 34 28.29 -12.74 13.22
CA GLN A 34 27.96 -11.57 12.42
C GLN A 34 26.62 -10.95 12.88
N ILE A 35 26.68 -9.72 13.35
CA ILE A 35 25.51 -8.88 13.60
C ILE A 35 24.94 -8.48 12.23
N ARG A 36 23.95 -9.26 11.78
CA ARG A 36 23.09 -8.91 10.65
C ARG A 36 22.18 -7.79 11.10
N GLN A 37 22.54 -6.55 10.75
CA GLN A 37 21.67 -5.38 10.98
C GLN A 37 20.36 -5.58 10.21
N GLN A 38 19.26 -5.78 10.94
CA GLN A 38 17.91 -5.71 10.38
C GLN A 38 17.53 -4.22 10.15
N PRO A 39 16.81 -3.88 9.07
CA PRO A 39 16.25 -2.55 8.90
C PRO A 39 15.28 -2.21 10.05
N GLN A 40 15.38 -0.99 10.57
CA GLN A 40 14.52 -0.50 11.66
C GLN A 40 13.07 -0.35 11.17
N ASP A 41 12.22 -1.28 11.59
CA ASP A 41 10.76 -1.28 11.37
C ASP A 41 10.04 -0.30 12.31
N PRO A 42 8.82 0.18 11.96
CA PRO A 42 8.02 1.03 12.84
C PRO A 42 7.67 0.30 14.16
N PRO A 43 7.57 1.05 15.28
CA PRO A 43 7.39 0.50 16.61
C PRO A 43 6.05 -0.23 16.78
N THR A 44 6.08 -1.28 17.60
CA THR A 44 4.94 -2.16 17.95
C THR A 44 3.79 -1.41 18.66
N ASP A 45 4.03 -0.19 19.13
CA ASP A 45 3.12 0.60 19.97
C ASP A 45 1.92 1.23 19.24
N ILE A 46 1.83 1.14 17.91
CA ILE A 46 0.78 1.80 17.11
C ILE A 46 -0.59 1.07 17.17
N LEU A 47 -0.67 -0.14 17.75
CA LEU A 47 -1.94 -0.88 17.87
C LEU A 47 -2.82 -0.45 19.07
N GLU A 48 -2.44 0.55 19.88
CA GLU A 48 -3.27 1.11 20.95
C GLU A 48 -4.26 2.20 20.45
N LEU A 49 -5.00 1.95 19.37
CA LEU A 49 -6.17 2.76 19.02
C LEU A 49 -7.46 1.99 19.31
N ARG A 50 -8.17 2.46 20.34
CA ARG A 50 -9.44 1.93 20.83
C ARG A 50 -10.47 1.89 19.69
N VAL A 51 -10.97 0.69 19.40
CA VAL A 51 -12.15 0.48 18.56
C VAL A 51 -13.38 0.97 19.31
N SER A 52 -13.97 2.07 18.84
CA SER A 52 -15.33 2.48 19.22
C SER A 52 -16.34 1.73 18.33
N PRO A 53 -17.50 1.31 18.85
CA PRO A 53 -18.49 0.57 18.08
C PRO A 53 -19.20 1.48 17.05
N ASN A 54 -19.28 1.03 15.80
CA ASN A 54 -19.96 1.74 14.70
C ASN A 54 -21.49 1.49 14.74
N PRO A 55 -22.34 2.53 14.77
CA PRO A 55 -23.80 2.38 14.74
C PRO A 55 -24.31 2.39 13.29
N ALA A 56 -24.13 1.30 12.57
CA ALA A 56 -24.74 1.13 11.24
C ALA A 56 -25.41 -0.24 11.16
N SER A 57 -26.55 -0.34 11.85
CA SER A 57 -27.49 -1.46 11.74
C SER A 57 -28.89 -0.90 11.91
N GLN A 58 -29.36 -0.15 10.90
CA GLN A 58 -30.77 0.13 10.68
C GLN A 58 -30.93 0.83 9.32
N ILE A 59 -32.08 0.58 8.70
CA ILE A 59 -32.58 1.11 7.43
C ILE A 59 -32.30 0.20 6.22
N LEU A 60 -33.07 -0.89 6.16
CA LEU A 60 -33.50 -1.52 4.93
C LEU A 60 -34.99 -1.22 4.75
N GLU A 61 -35.34 -0.25 3.92
CA GLU A 61 -36.69 -0.16 3.34
C GLU A 61 -36.60 0.05 1.82
N LYS A 62 -37.29 -0.83 1.09
CA LYS A 62 -37.49 -0.80 -0.36
C LYS A 62 -38.59 0.23 -0.71
N PRO A 63 -38.61 0.77 -1.94
CA PRO A 63 -39.86 1.21 -2.54
C PRO A 63 -40.31 0.29 -3.68
N GLN A 64 -41.58 -0.08 -3.62
CA GLN A 64 -42.36 -0.68 -4.71
C GLN A 64 -42.91 0.43 -5.64
N GLY A 65 -42.98 0.12 -6.95
CA GLY A 65 -44.11 0.44 -7.84
C GLY A 65 -44.27 1.89 -8.33
N THR A 66 -44.17 2.11 -9.63
CA THR A 66 -45.35 2.15 -10.54
C THR A 66 -44.95 2.47 -11.98
N GLU A 67 -45.50 1.67 -12.90
CA GLU A 67 -45.45 1.85 -14.35
C GLU A 67 -46.33 3.04 -14.79
N LYS A 68 -45.92 3.75 -15.84
CA LYS A 68 -46.87 4.34 -16.79
C LYS A 68 -46.25 4.49 -18.18
N LEU A 69 -46.76 3.68 -19.10
CA LEU A 69 -46.69 3.84 -20.55
C LEU A 69 -47.47 5.08 -21.02
N ALA A 70 -46.93 5.79 -22.01
CA ALA A 70 -47.72 6.43 -23.06
C ALA A 70 -46.85 6.71 -24.30
N SER A 71 -47.40 6.34 -25.46
CA SER A 71 -46.85 6.41 -26.81
C SER A 71 -47.63 7.41 -27.68
N GLY A 72 -46.97 7.97 -28.71
CA GLY A 72 -47.57 8.60 -29.91
C GLY A 72 -47.63 10.14 -29.88
N LEU A 73 -47.53 10.91 -30.97
CA LEU A 73 -47.37 10.70 -32.43
C LEU A 73 -47.00 12.06 -33.07
N GLN A 74 -46.40 12.00 -34.26
CA GLN A 74 -46.05 13.04 -35.26
C GLN A 74 -46.90 14.33 -35.40
N GLY A 75 -46.26 15.42 -35.84
CA GLY A 75 -46.89 16.57 -36.53
C GLY A 75 -45.94 17.76 -36.83
N ASP A 76 -45.99 18.27 -38.07
CA ASP A 76 -45.02 19.12 -38.79
C ASP A 76 -44.92 20.64 -38.47
N SER A 77 -43.72 21.17 -38.77
CA SER A 77 -43.30 22.48 -39.36
C SER A 77 -43.90 23.85 -38.96
N ALA A 78 -43.03 24.81 -38.59
CA ALA A 78 -42.75 26.06 -39.34
C ALA A 78 -41.77 27.01 -38.60
N LYS A 79 -40.97 27.77 -39.37
CA LYS A 79 -39.82 28.61 -38.99
C LYS A 79 -40.19 29.93 -38.28
N SER A 80 -39.33 30.42 -37.39
CA SER A 80 -38.95 31.85 -37.31
C SER A 80 -37.64 32.07 -36.54
N HIS A 81 -36.81 32.99 -37.05
CA HIS A 81 -35.50 33.42 -36.52
C HIS A 81 -35.59 34.12 -35.15
N GLY A 82 -34.58 33.93 -34.30
CA GLY A 82 -34.39 34.70 -33.07
C GLY A 82 -33.06 34.38 -32.37
N SER A 83 -32.30 35.42 -32.07
CA SER A 83 -30.91 35.47 -31.59
C SER A 83 -30.68 34.89 -30.17
N THR A 84 -29.49 34.29 -29.99
CA THR A 84 -28.66 34.26 -28.76
C THR A 84 -29.32 33.86 -27.43
N SER A 85 -29.12 32.61 -27.02
CA SER A 85 -28.53 32.28 -25.71
C SER A 85 -27.99 30.86 -25.76
N GLU A 86 -26.66 30.71 -25.68
CA GLU A 86 -26.05 29.41 -25.43
C GLU A 86 -26.31 29.05 -23.97
N THR A 87 -27.44 28.40 -23.72
CA THR A 87 -27.63 27.59 -22.50
C THR A 87 -26.68 26.39 -22.62
N PRO A 88 -25.82 26.10 -21.61
CA PRO A 88 -24.99 24.91 -21.65
C PRO A 88 -25.91 23.69 -21.77
N GLU A 89 -25.67 22.86 -22.78
CA GLU A 89 -26.39 21.60 -22.94
C GLU A 89 -26.31 20.77 -21.64
N PRO A 90 -27.40 20.11 -21.24
CA PRO A 90 -27.36 19.23 -20.07
C PRO A 90 -26.36 18.10 -20.33
N LEU A 91 -25.36 17.99 -19.45
CA LEU A 91 -24.28 17.01 -19.49
C LEU A 91 -24.81 15.60 -19.76
N GLN A 92 -24.39 14.99 -20.86
CA GLN A 92 -24.70 13.60 -21.14
C GLN A 92 -23.94 12.71 -20.15
N THR A 93 -24.60 11.68 -19.62
CA THR A 93 -24.01 10.72 -18.67
C THR A 93 -22.75 10.01 -19.19
N SER A 94 -22.42 10.14 -20.48
CA SER A 94 -21.22 9.60 -21.11
C SER A 94 -19.92 10.31 -20.72
N ASP A 95 -19.98 11.51 -20.13
CA ASP A 95 -18.79 12.32 -19.85
C ASP A 95 -18.35 12.26 -18.38
N LEU A 96 -19.00 11.42 -17.57
CA LEU A 96 -18.62 11.18 -16.18
C LEU A 96 -17.92 9.82 -16.04
N TRP A 97 -16.78 9.83 -15.39
CA TRP A 97 -16.07 8.62 -14.96
C TRP A 97 -15.98 8.59 -13.44
N TYR A 98 -16.43 7.48 -12.85
CA TYR A 98 -16.43 7.29 -11.41
C TYR A 98 -15.19 6.49 -11.00
N CYS A 99 -14.41 7.02 -10.06
CA CYS A 99 -13.31 6.26 -9.51
C CYS A 99 -13.86 5.01 -8.81
N PRO A 100 -13.35 3.79 -9.09
CA PRO A 100 -13.91 2.55 -8.54
C PRO A 100 -14.01 2.47 -7.02
N ASP A 101 -13.18 3.22 -6.29
CA ASP A 101 -13.21 3.30 -4.83
C ASP A 101 -14.03 4.48 -4.29
N GLY A 102 -14.69 5.25 -5.16
CA GLY A 102 -15.51 6.40 -4.79
C GLY A 102 -14.73 7.65 -4.38
N SER A 103 -13.40 7.67 -4.52
CA SER A 103 -12.57 8.81 -4.08
C SER A 103 -12.83 10.11 -4.84
N PHE A 104 -13.23 10.04 -6.12
CA PHE A 104 -13.59 11.22 -6.91
C PHE A 104 -14.45 10.86 -8.12
N VAL A 105 -15.12 11.86 -8.68
CA VAL A 105 -15.77 11.82 -9.99
C VAL A 105 -14.95 12.68 -10.95
N LYS A 106 -14.60 12.09 -12.10
CA LYS A 106 -13.91 12.77 -13.20
C LYS A 106 -14.92 13.15 -14.27
N LYS A 107 -15.09 14.45 -14.50
CA LYS A 107 -15.90 14.99 -15.59
C LYS A 107 -14.99 15.31 -16.77
N ILE A 108 -15.17 14.59 -17.87
CA ILE A 108 -14.39 14.75 -19.10
C ILE A 108 -14.90 15.99 -19.83
N ILE A 109 -14.03 16.99 -19.99
CA ILE A 109 -14.32 18.25 -20.69
C ILE A 109 -13.93 18.13 -22.16
N ILE A 110 -12.73 17.59 -22.41
CA ILE A 110 -12.23 17.29 -23.75
C ILE A 110 -11.89 15.81 -23.79
N ARG A 111 -12.46 15.08 -24.74
CA ARG A 111 -12.14 13.66 -24.93
C ARG A 111 -10.75 13.51 -25.52
N GLY A 112 -9.94 12.68 -24.88
CA GLY A 112 -8.66 12.26 -25.45
C GLY A 112 -8.83 11.34 -26.66
N HIS A 113 -7.70 11.05 -27.31
CA HIS A 113 -7.60 10.14 -28.45
C HIS A 113 -6.68 8.97 -28.13
N GLY A 114 -6.81 7.90 -28.91
CA GLY A 114 -6.09 6.65 -28.68
C GLY A 114 -6.71 5.78 -27.59
N LEU A 115 -6.17 4.57 -27.44
CA LEU A 115 -6.60 3.59 -26.44
C LEU A 115 -5.58 3.40 -25.32
N ASP A 116 -4.34 3.82 -25.56
CA ASP A 116 -3.26 3.74 -24.58
C ASP A 116 -3.48 4.74 -23.45
N LYS A 117 -3.07 4.35 -22.26
CA LYS A 117 -3.14 5.16 -21.04
C LYS A 117 -1.81 5.15 -20.31
N PRO A 118 -1.50 6.21 -19.55
CA PRO A 118 -0.36 6.21 -18.65
C PRO A 118 -0.35 5.00 -17.71
N LYS A 119 0.81 4.34 -17.65
CA LYS A 119 1.13 3.24 -16.73
C LYS A 119 2.35 3.62 -15.88
N LEU A 120 2.67 2.84 -14.85
CA LEU A 120 3.90 2.98 -14.06
C LEU A 120 5.13 3.21 -14.98
N GLY A 121 5.91 4.26 -14.70
CA GLY A 121 7.06 4.66 -15.49
C GLY A 121 6.78 5.54 -16.72
N SER A 122 5.52 5.78 -17.08
CA SER A 122 5.17 6.71 -18.19
C SER A 122 5.50 8.15 -17.79
N CYS A 123 6.24 8.87 -18.63
CA CYS A 123 6.45 10.30 -18.47
C CYS A 123 5.27 11.04 -19.09
N CYS A 124 4.50 11.75 -18.28
CA CYS A 124 3.30 12.46 -18.68
C CYS A 124 3.56 13.97 -18.65
N ARG A 125 3.20 14.65 -19.74
CA ARG A 125 3.13 16.10 -19.78
C ARG A 125 1.72 16.53 -19.41
N VAL A 126 1.58 17.17 -18.26
CA VAL A 126 0.28 17.50 -17.67
C VAL A 126 0.16 19.01 -17.41
N LEU A 127 -1.07 19.50 -17.45
CA LEU A 127 -1.43 20.87 -17.06
C LEU A 127 -2.38 20.78 -15.87
N ALA A 128 -1.98 21.33 -14.74
CA ALA A 128 -2.76 21.28 -13.50
C ALA A 128 -3.22 22.69 -13.09
N PHE A 129 -4.50 22.84 -12.79
CA PHE A 129 -5.08 24.11 -12.32
C PHE A 129 -6.05 23.90 -11.15
N GLY A 130 -6.04 24.86 -10.23
CA GLY A 130 -6.93 24.89 -9.08
C GLY A 130 -6.53 23.97 -7.91
N PHE A 131 -5.43 23.23 -8.03
CA PHE A 131 -4.95 22.35 -6.95
C PHE A 131 -4.46 23.16 -5.74
N PRO A 132 -4.74 22.73 -4.50
CA PRO A 132 -4.28 23.46 -3.32
C PRO A 132 -2.75 23.49 -3.23
N PHE A 133 -2.24 24.51 -2.53
CA PHE A 133 -0.82 24.57 -2.18
C PHE A 133 -0.41 23.31 -1.41
N GLY A 134 0.71 22.70 -1.80
CA GLY A 134 1.19 21.45 -1.20
C GLY A 134 0.59 20.17 -1.80
N SER A 135 -0.14 20.26 -2.92
CA SER A 135 -0.65 19.10 -3.66
C SER A 135 0.41 18.31 -4.44
N GLY A 136 1.67 18.76 -4.45
CA GLY A 136 2.78 18.11 -5.13
C GLY A 136 2.88 18.41 -6.63
N LEU A 137 1.82 18.93 -7.26
CA LEU A 137 1.86 19.45 -8.64
C LEU A 137 1.97 20.99 -8.63
N PRO A 138 2.93 21.59 -9.35
CA PRO A 138 2.93 23.02 -9.58
C PRO A 138 1.74 23.42 -10.46
N GLU A 139 1.20 24.61 -10.25
CA GLU A 139 0.19 25.18 -11.13
C GLU A 139 0.79 25.46 -12.51
N GLY A 140 0.10 25.03 -13.56
CA GLY A 140 0.58 25.14 -14.94
C GLY A 140 1.12 23.83 -15.53
N TRP A 141 1.94 23.96 -16.57
CA TRP A 141 2.51 22.82 -17.30
C TRP A 141 3.67 22.21 -16.53
N THR A 142 3.65 20.90 -16.39
CA THR A 142 4.74 20.13 -15.79
C THR A 142 4.88 18.74 -16.41
N GLU A 143 6.04 18.14 -16.23
CA GLU A 143 6.30 16.75 -16.60
C GLU A 143 6.45 15.91 -15.33
N ILE A 144 5.69 14.82 -15.25
CA ILE A 144 5.72 13.89 -14.12
C ILE A 144 5.87 12.47 -14.63
N THR A 145 6.52 11.62 -13.86
CA THR A 145 6.64 10.20 -14.16
C THR A 145 5.66 9.42 -13.29
N MET A 146 4.79 8.63 -13.92
CA MET A 146 3.81 7.79 -13.23
C MET A 146 4.50 6.88 -12.22
N GLY A 147 4.06 6.95 -10.97
CA GLY A 147 4.59 6.15 -9.87
C GLY A 147 5.98 6.54 -9.35
N LEU A 148 6.60 7.63 -9.84
CA LEU A 148 7.90 8.11 -9.37
C LEU A 148 7.86 9.61 -9.05
N GLY A 149 8.55 10.02 -7.98
CA GLY A 149 8.82 11.43 -7.68
C GLY A 149 7.96 12.08 -6.58
N PRO A 150 8.32 13.32 -6.17
CA PRO A 150 7.80 13.97 -4.97
C PRO A 150 6.34 14.43 -5.09
N TRP A 151 5.81 14.57 -6.31
CA TRP A 151 4.40 14.90 -6.54
C TRP A 151 3.43 13.85 -5.99
N ARG A 152 3.95 12.66 -5.67
CA ARG A 152 3.20 11.57 -5.05
C ARG A 152 3.05 11.73 -3.53
N GLU A 153 3.80 12.63 -2.91
CA GLU A 153 3.70 12.86 -1.47
C GLU A 153 2.37 13.56 -1.14
N GLY A 154 1.74 13.14 -0.04
CA GLY A 154 0.45 13.68 0.40
C GLY A 154 -0.78 13.01 -0.23
N THR A 155 -1.95 13.58 0.05
CA THR A 155 -3.26 13.02 -0.32
C THR A 155 -3.55 13.10 -1.82
N TRP A 156 -2.99 14.11 -2.50
CA TRP A 156 -3.28 14.41 -3.90
C TRP A 156 -2.59 13.46 -4.88
N GLY A 157 -1.38 13.02 -4.58
CA GLY A 157 -0.59 12.17 -5.48
C GLY A 157 -1.34 10.91 -5.92
N GLU A 158 -2.04 10.25 -5.00
CA GLU A 158 -2.85 9.06 -5.32
C GLU A 158 -4.04 9.34 -6.23
N LEU A 159 -4.70 10.48 -6.04
CA LEU A 159 -5.85 10.91 -6.83
C LEU A 159 -5.42 11.28 -8.25
N ILE A 160 -4.34 12.04 -8.37
CA ILE A 160 -3.75 12.42 -9.65
C ILE A 160 -3.33 11.16 -10.41
N GLU A 161 -2.65 10.22 -9.75
CA GLU A 161 -2.20 8.97 -10.38
C GLU A 161 -3.38 8.14 -10.92
N LYS A 162 -4.44 7.96 -10.12
CA LYS A 162 -5.69 7.30 -10.55
C LYS A 162 -6.35 8.02 -11.73
N CYS A 163 -6.36 9.35 -11.70
CA CYS A 163 -6.94 10.16 -12.77
C CYS A 163 -6.18 9.90 -14.07
N LEU A 164 -4.86 10.03 -14.05
CA LEU A 164 -4.01 9.83 -15.24
C LEU A 164 -4.10 8.41 -15.78
N GLU A 165 -4.14 7.38 -14.92
CA GLU A 165 -4.36 5.97 -15.33
C GLU A 165 -5.70 5.76 -16.06
N SER A 166 -6.66 6.68 -15.93
CA SER A 166 -7.96 6.64 -16.60
C SER A 166 -8.03 7.48 -17.88
N MET A 167 -7.09 8.40 -18.10
CA MET A 167 -7.11 9.38 -19.18
C MET A 167 -6.47 8.87 -20.47
N CYS A 168 -6.98 9.33 -21.61
CA CYS A 168 -6.33 9.18 -22.92
C CYS A 168 -5.50 10.42 -23.27
N GLN A 169 -4.61 10.31 -24.27
CA GLN A 169 -3.80 11.44 -24.72
C GLN A 169 -4.67 12.60 -25.22
N GLY A 170 -4.35 13.82 -24.82
CA GLY A 170 -5.12 15.02 -25.14
C GLY A 170 -6.40 15.22 -24.33
N GLU A 171 -6.70 14.34 -23.36
CA GLU A 171 -7.88 14.46 -22.51
C GLU A 171 -7.75 15.62 -21.52
N GLU A 172 -8.86 16.31 -21.29
CA GLU A 172 -8.99 17.33 -20.25
C GLU A 172 -10.17 17.00 -19.36
N ALA A 173 -9.96 17.04 -18.05
CA ALA A 173 -10.98 16.67 -17.09
C ALA A 173 -11.00 17.55 -15.85
N GLU A 174 -12.19 17.71 -15.29
CA GLU A 174 -12.45 18.30 -13.99
C GLU A 174 -12.65 17.18 -12.95
N LEU A 175 -11.98 17.30 -11.81
CA LEU A 175 -12.08 16.36 -10.70
C LEU A 175 -12.93 16.96 -9.59
N GLN A 176 -13.93 16.18 -9.16
CA GLN A 176 -14.81 16.50 -8.06
C GLN A 176 -14.60 15.49 -6.94
N LEU A 177 -14.17 15.98 -5.78
CA LEU A 177 -13.99 15.19 -4.56
C LEU A 177 -15.32 15.02 -3.83
N SER A 178 -15.49 13.87 -3.18
CA SER A 178 -16.68 13.54 -2.40
C SER A 178 -16.79 14.32 -1.07
N GLU A 179 -15.68 14.82 -0.52
CA GLU A 179 -15.65 15.45 0.82
C GLU A 179 -15.53 16.98 0.82
N HIS A 180 -15.20 17.62 -0.31
CA HIS A 180 -15.07 19.08 -0.41
C HIS A 180 -15.35 19.57 -1.84
N SER A 181 -16.18 20.59 -2.00
CA SER A 181 -16.26 21.31 -3.28
C SER A 181 -16.72 22.75 -3.07
N GLU A 182 -15.80 23.70 -3.24
CA GLU A 182 -16.16 25.06 -3.69
C GLU A 182 -15.59 25.37 -5.09
N SER A 183 -14.60 24.63 -5.60
CA SER A 183 -14.11 24.75 -6.98
C SER A 183 -13.60 23.41 -7.55
N PRO A 184 -13.88 23.05 -8.81
CA PRO A 184 -13.36 21.84 -9.46
C PRO A 184 -11.87 21.97 -9.80
N PHE A 185 -11.11 20.91 -9.59
CA PHE A 185 -9.69 20.83 -9.99
C PHE A 185 -9.60 20.42 -11.45
N LYS A 186 -8.74 21.04 -12.24
CA LYS A 186 -8.64 20.75 -13.67
C LYS A 186 -7.30 20.14 -14.01
N LEU A 187 -7.32 19.04 -14.75
CA LEU A 187 -6.14 18.31 -15.20
C LEU A 187 -6.24 18.01 -16.70
N THR A 188 -5.21 18.38 -17.45
CA THR A 188 -5.08 18.04 -18.88
C THR A 188 -3.88 17.13 -19.07
N LEU A 189 -4.05 16.02 -19.80
CA LEU A 189 -2.97 15.12 -20.21
C LEU A 189 -2.62 15.42 -21.66
N ALA A 190 -1.55 16.19 -21.93
CA ALA A 190 -1.18 16.53 -23.30
C ALA A 190 -0.59 15.35 -24.08
N SER A 191 0.36 14.66 -23.44
CA SER A 191 1.07 13.53 -24.02
C SER A 191 1.68 12.68 -22.93
N PHE A 192 1.99 11.42 -23.25
CA PHE A 192 2.77 10.56 -22.38
C PHE A 192 3.67 9.64 -23.21
N THR A 193 4.78 9.20 -22.62
CA THR A 193 5.59 8.11 -23.18
C THR A 193 4.94 6.78 -22.85
N GLN A 194 5.02 5.80 -23.76
CA GLN A 194 4.53 4.46 -23.47
C GLN A 194 5.29 3.88 -22.28
N GLY A 195 4.60 3.70 -21.16
CA GLY A 195 5.15 3.03 -19.99
C GLY A 195 5.47 1.58 -20.32
N ARG A 196 6.53 1.05 -19.71
CA ARG A 196 6.91 -0.36 -19.88
C ARG A 196 5.93 -1.24 -19.13
N ASP A 197 5.47 -2.28 -19.79
CA ASP A 197 4.59 -3.24 -19.13
C ASP A 197 5.34 -4.03 -18.06
N SER A 198 4.61 -4.55 -17.07
CA SER A 198 5.23 -5.25 -15.94
C SER A 198 6.08 -6.45 -16.37
N TRP A 199 5.79 -7.10 -17.50
CA TRP A 199 6.62 -8.20 -18.03
C TRP A 199 7.90 -7.72 -18.72
N GLU A 200 7.99 -6.46 -19.12
CA GLU A 200 9.18 -5.87 -19.75
C GLU A 200 10.21 -5.42 -18.72
N LEU A 201 9.80 -5.26 -17.46
CA LEU A 201 10.69 -4.87 -16.37
C LEU A 201 11.55 -6.06 -15.93
N GLU A 202 12.84 -5.79 -15.77
CA GLU A 202 13.78 -6.76 -15.23
C GLU A 202 13.51 -7.03 -13.74
N ALA A 203 13.98 -8.17 -13.23
CA ALA A 203 13.77 -8.54 -11.83
C ALA A 203 14.31 -7.48 -10.85
N SER A 204 15.51 -6.95 -11.12
CA SER A 204 16.13 -5.89 -10.31
C SER A 204 15.35 -4.58 -10.32
N GLU A 205 14.75 -4.23 -11.45
CA GLU A 205 13.92 -3.03 -11.60
C GLU A 205 12.62 -3.18 -10.81
N LYS A 206 11.96 -4.35 -10.91
CA LYS A 206 10.77 -4.67 -10.11
C LYS A 206 11.05 -4.60 -8.61
N GLU A 207 12.20 -5.12 -8.18
CA GLU A 207 12.61 -5.06 -6.78
C GLU A 207 12.94 -3.64 -6.32
N ALA A 208 13.53 -2.81 -7.17
CA ALA A 208 13.76 -1.39 -6.86
C ALA A 208 12.42 -0.64 -6.68
N LEU A 209 11.50 -0.79 -7.62
CA LEU A 209 10.16 -0.18 -7.56
C LEU A 209 9.36 -0.69 -6.37
N ALA A 210 9.42 -1.99 -6.05
CA ALA A 210 8.76 -2.54 -4.88
C ALA A 210 9.33 -1.98 -3.57
N ARG A 211 10.64 -1.72 -3.49
CA ARG A 211 11.27 -1.07 -2.32
C ARG A 211 10.82 0.38 -2.16
N GLU A 212 10.65 1.12 -3.26
CA GLU A 212 10.14 2.48 -3.25
C GLU A 212 8.69 2.54 -2.78
N GLU A 213 7.81 1.70 -3.35
CA GLU A 213 6.43 1.57 -2.89
C GLU A 213 6.35 1.16 -1.41
N ARG A 214 7.23 0.27 -0.95
CA ARG A 214 7.32 -0.08 0.47
C ARG A 214 7.70 1.13 1.33
N ALA A 215 8.71 1.90 0.91
CA ALA A 215 9.17 3.07 1.66
C ALA A 215 8.02 4.07 1.83
N ARG A 216 7.33 4.39 0.72
CA ARG A 216 6.14 5.24 0.72
C ARG A 216 5.02 4.69 1.61
N GLY A 217 4.73 3.39 1.51
CA GLY A 217 3.74 2.74 2.38
C GLY A 217 4.09 2.84 3.86
N THR A 218 5.38 2.79 4.19
CA THR A 218 5.87 2.93 5.57
C THR A 218 5.70 4.37 6.08
N GLU A 219 5.94 5.37 5.23
CA GLU A 219 5.69 6.78 5.55
C GLU A 219 4.20 7.06 5.76
N LEU A 220 3.34 6.58 4.86
CA LEU A 220 1.88 6.70 5.00
C LEU A 220 1.37 6.02 6.28
N PHE A 221 1.93 4.86 6.62
CA PHE A 221 1.59 4.18 7.87
C PHE A 221 1.99 5.01 9.09
N ARG A 222 3.19 5.60 9.11
CA ARG A 222 3.65 6.50 10.18
C ARG A 222 2.81 7.78 10.27
N ALA A 223 2.31 8.26 9.14
CA ALA A 223 1.40 9.40 9.07
C ALA A 223 -0.05 9.06 9.49
N GLY A 224 -0.34 7.83 9.90
CA GLY A 224 -1.66 7.42 10.36
C GLY A 224 -2.66 7.13 9.23
N ASN A 225 -2.18 6.93 8.00
CA ASN A 225 -3.01 6.52 6.86
C ASN A 225 -2.77 5.03 6.50
N PRO A 226 -3.43 4.09 7.21
CA PRO A 226 -3.26 2.66 6.96
C PRO A 226 -3.84 2.20 5.62
N GLU A 227 -4.81 2.93 5.05
CA GLU A 227 -5.42 2.62 3.76
C GLU A 227 -4.44 2.87 2.60
N GLY A 228 -3.87 4.07 2.53
CA GLY A 228 -2.82 4.41 1.55
C GLY A 228 -1.60 3.49 1.71
N ALA A 229 -1.21 3.20 2.95
CA ALA A 229 -0.13 2.25 3.23
C ALA A 229 -0.42 0.84 2.68
N ALA A 230 -1.62 0.30 2.93
CA ALA A 230 -2.02 -1.02 2.40
C ALA A 230 -1.98 -1.05 0.87
N ARG A 231 -2.39 0.04 0.23
CA ARG A 231 -2.37 0.18 -1.23
C ARG A 231 -0.95 0.16 -1.78
N CYS A 232 -0.03 0.91 -1.19
CA CYS A 232 1.40 0.88 -1.55
C CYS A 232 2.00 -0.51 -1.39
N TYR A 233 1.76 -1.19 -0.26
CA TYR A 233 2.23 -2.57 -0.07
C TYR A 233 1.62 -3.54 -1.08
N GLY A 234 0.34 -3.37 -1.43
CA GLY A 234 -0.32 -4.14 -2.49
C GLY A 234 0.30 -3.93 -3.87
N ARG A 235 0.64 -2.69 -4.23
CA ARG A 235 1.36 -2.35 -5.47
C ARG A 235 2.75 -2.99 -5.50
N ALA A 236 3.52 -2.89 -4.42
CA ALA A 236 4.81 -3.54 -4.28
C ALA A 236 4.70 -5.07 -4.45
N LEU A 237 3.72 -5.70 -3.78
CA LEU A 237 3.47 -7.14 -3.92
C LEU A 237 3.09 -7.55 -5.33
N ARG A 238 2.34 -6.71 -6.07
CA ARG A 238 1.96 -6.99 -7.46
C ARG A 238 3.17 -7.03 -8.39
N LEU A 239 4.13 -6.11 -8.20
CA LEU A 239 5.39 -6.13 -8.94
C LEU A 239 6.15 -7.42 -8.68
N LEU A 240 6.26 -7.79 -7.39
CA LEU A 240 7.00 -8.98 -6.98
C LEU A 240 6.28 -10.29 -7.31
N LEU A 241 4.95 -10.30 -7.47
CA LEU A 241 4.18 -11.51 -7.80
C LEU A 241 4.61 -12.14 -9.12
N THR A 242 5.07 -11.31 -10.06
CA THR A 242 5.57 -11.77 -11.37
C THR A 242 6.91 -12.50 -11.29
N LEU A 243 7.59 -12.46 -10.14
CA LEU A 243 8.87 -13.13 -9.92
C LEU A 243 8.66 -14.57 -9.39
N PRO A 244 9.46 -15.54 -9.87
CA PRO A 244 9.29 -16.96 -9.51
C PRO A 244 9.46 -17.18 -7.99
N PRO A 245 8.73 -18.14 -7.39
CA PRO A 245 8.88 -18.49 -5.99
C PRO A 245 10.29 -19.03 -5.71
N PRO A 246 10.87 -18.79 -4.51
CA PRO A 246 10.23 -18.16 -3.33
C PRO A 246 10.10 -16.63 -3.43
N GLY A 247 10.70 -16.01 -4.45
CA GLY A 247 10.74 -14.57 -4.63
C GLY A 247 11.67 -13.86 -3.63
N PRO A 248 11.86 -12.54 -3.80
CA PRO A 248 12.76 -11.77 -2.96
C PRO A 248 12.31 -11.75 -1.49
N PRO A 249 13.25 -11.61 -0.53
CA PRO A 249 12.95 -11.51 0.90
C PRO A 249 11.99 -10.35 1.22
N GLU A 250 12.01 -9.30 0.41
CA GLU A 250 11.12 -8.14 0.50
C GLU A 250 9.63 -8.53 0.49
N ARG A 251 9.26 -9.62 -0.19
CA ARG A 251 7.88 -10.12 -0.23
C ARG A 251 7.35 -10.45 1.18
N THR A 252 8.22 -10.96 2.05
CA THR A 252 7.86 -11.28 3.44
C THR A 252 7.58 -10.02 4.25
N VAL A 253 8.47 -9.03 4.13
CA VAL A 253 8.35 -7.73 4.83
C VAL A 253 7.06 -7.03 4.41
N LEU A 254 6.75 -7.03 3.11
CA LEU A 254 5.52 -6.46 2.57
C LEU A 254 4.26 -7.15 3.12
N HIS A 255 4.25 -8.48 3.19
CA HIS A 255 3.12 -9.20 3.80
C HIS A 255 2.97 -8.91 5.29
N ALA A 256 4.07 -8.80 6.03
CA ALA A 256 4.03 -8.43 7.44
C ALA A 256 3.44 -7.04 7.64
N ASN A 257 3.88 -6.04 6.87
CA ASN A 257 3.39 -4.67 6.95
C ASN A 257 1.94 -4.55 6.49
N LEU A 258 1.56 -5.24 5.42
CA LEU A 258 0.18 -5.29 4.94
C LEU A 258 -0.76 -5.89 6.00
N ALA A 259 -0.34 -6.95 6.71
CA ALA A 259 -1.12 -7.52 7.80
C ALA A 259 -1.38 -6.51 8.94
N ALA A 260 -0.42 -5.62 9.22
CA ALA A 260 -0.61 -4.57 10.20
C ALA A 260 -1.70 -3.58 9.77
N CYS A 261 -1.65 -3.12 8.51
CA CYS A 261 -2.68 -2.25 7.95
C CYS A 261 -4.05 -2.92 7.95
N GLN A 262 -4.13 -4.19 7.54
CA GLN A 262 -5.39 -4.94 7.48
C GLN A 262 -6.04 -5.10 8.85
N LEU A 263 -5.26 -5.27 9.93
CA LEU A 263 -5.80 -5.27 11.29
C LEU A 263 -6.38 -3.89 11.67
N LEU A 264 -5.67 -2.80 11.39
CA LEU A 264 -6.16 -1.44 11.65
C LEU A 264 -7.43 -1.10 10.87
N LEU A 265 -7.56 -1.65 9.66
CA LEU A 265 -8.73 -1.47 8.78
C LEU A 265 -9.89 -2.42 9.12
N GLY A 266 -9.78 -3.24 10.17
CA GLY A 266 -10.84 -4.16 10.57
C GLY A 266 -11.05 -5.34 9.61
N GLN A 267 -9.99 -5.78 8.92
CA GLN A 267 -10.00 -6.86 7.93
C GLN A 267 -9.24 -8.11 8.43
N PRO A 268 -9.71 -8.79 9.49
CA PRO A 268 -8.95 -9.85 10.16
C PRO A 268 -8.72 -11.09 9.28
N GLN A 269 -9.65 -11.41 8.36
CA GLN A 269 -9.47 -12.54 7.43
C GLN A 269 -8.26 -12.32 6.52
N LEU A 270 -8.14 -11.11 5.95
CA LEU A 270 -7.03 -10.76 5.07
C LEU A 270 -5.71 -10.67 5.85
N ALA A 271 -5.74 -10.09 7.06
CA ALA A 271 -4.58 -10.03 7.95
C ALA A 271 -4.03 -11.42 8.28
N ALA A 272 -4.90 -12.39 8.59
CA ALA A 272 -4.49 -13.76 8.87
C ALA A 272 -3.80 -14.41 7.65
N GLN A 273 -4.37 -14.25 6.45
CA GLN A 273 -3.77 -14.76 5.21
C GLN A 273 -2.41 -14.13 4.90
N SER A 274 -2.27 -12.81 5.11
CA SER A 274 -1.00 -12.11 4.97
C SER A 274 0.03 -12.65 5.97
N CYS A 275 -0.35 -12.90 7.23
CA CYS A 275 0.53 -13.50 8.22
C CYS A 275 0.91 -14.95 7.87
N ASP A 276 0.00 -15.75 7.33
CA ASP A 276 0.30 -17.12 6.90
C ASP A 276 1.40 -17.14 5.82
N ARG A 277 1.39 -16.17 4.89
CA ARG A 277 2.47 -16.03 3.89
C ARG A 277 3.81 -15.68 4.51
N VAL A 278 3.82 -14.89 5.59
CA VAL A 278 5.04 -14.58 6.34
C VAL A 278 5.55 -15.84 7.04
N LEU A 279 4.67 -16.52 7.78
CA LEU A 279 5.01 -17.68 8.60
C LEU A 279 5.35 -18.93 7.78
N ALA A 280 4.89 -19.01 6.52
CA ALA A 280 5.31 -20.05 5.59
C ALA A 280 6.80 -19.97 5.25
N ARG A 281 7.41 -18.76 5.30
CA ARG A 281 8.84 -18.56 5.07
C ARG A 281 9.64 -18.41 6.36
N GLU A 282 9.04 -17.75 7.36
CA GLU A 282 9.66 -17.43 8.64
C GLU A 282 8.74 -17.87 9.79
N PRO A 283 8.75 -19.17 10.16
CA PRO A 283 7.80 -19.73 11.13
C PRO A 283 7.83 -19.09 12.52
N ASP A 284 8.98 -18.53 12.90
CA ASP A 284 9.24 -17.91 14.20
C ASP A 284 9.13 -16.37 14.16
N HIS A 285 8.55 -15.81 13.09
CA HIS A 285 8.38 -14.37 12.97
C HIS A 285 7.37 -13.84 14.01
N LEU A 286 7.89 -13.31 15.12
CA LEU A 286 7.10 -12.91 16.29
C LEU A 286 5.97 -11.92 15.97
N LYS A 287 6.24 -10.85 15.19
CA LYS A 287 5.18 -9.88 14.82
C LYS A 287 4.05 -10.54 14.01
N ALA A 288 4.36 -11.48 13.12
CA ALA A 288 3.36 -12.18 12.31
C ALA A 288 2.57 -13.19 13.16
N LEU A 289 3.20 -13.91 14.10
CA LEU A 289 2.52 -14.75 15.08
C LEU A 289 1.55 -13.92 15.93
N TYR A 290 2.01 -12.79 16.48
CA TYR A 290 1.16 -11.88 17.26
C TYR A 290 -0.02 -11.36 16.44
N ARG A 291 0.24 -10.80 15.25
CA ARG A 291 -0.80 -10.25 14.36
C ARG A 291 -1.80 -11.32 13.90
N ARG A 292 -1.33 -12.54 13.60
CA ARG A 292 -2.23 -13.67 13.29
C ARG A 292 -3.06 -14.06 14.50
N GLY A 293 -2.47 -14.08 15.70
CA GLY A 293 -3.20 -14.33 16.94
C GLY A 293 -4.35 -13.34 17.16
N VAL A 294 -4.08 -12.05 17.00
CA VAL A 294 -5.09 -10.98 17.07
C VAL A 294 -6.16 -11.15 15.98
N ALA A 295 -5.75 -11.44 14.74
CA ALA A 295 -6.68 -11.69 13.64
C ALA A 295 -7.59 -12.89 13.93
N GLN A 296 -7.04 -14.03 14.35
CA GLN A 296 -7.79 -15.25 14.66
C GLN A 296 -8.75 -15.05 15.84
N ALA A 297 -8.37 -14.24 16.84
CA ALA A 297 -9.24 -13.85 17.94
C ALA A 297 -10.47 -13.08 17.44
N ALA A 298 -10.25 -12.10 16.56
CA ALA A 298 -11.34 -11.34 15.93
C ALA A 298 -12.25 -12.20 15.04
N LEU A 299 -11.71 -13.29 14.46
CA LEU A 299 -12.49 -14.28 13.71
C LEU A 299 -13.23 -15.29 14.58
N GLY A 300 -13.03 -15.28 15.90
CA GLY A 300 -13.59 -16.26 16.83
C GLY A 300 -12.86 -17.60 16.86
N ASN A 301 -11.73 -17.74 16.17
CA ASN A 301 -10.90 -18.95 16.17
C ASN A 301 -9.96 -18.94 17.39
N LEU A 302 -10.53 -19.08 18.58
CA LEU A 302 -9.83 -18.79 19.85
C LEU A 302 -8.70 -19.77 20.17
N GLU A 303 -8.81 -21.03 19.76
CA GLU A 303 -7.75 -22.04 19.95
C GLU A 303 -6.51 -21.67 19.13
N LYS A 304 -6.70 -21.27 17.87
CA LYS A 304 -5.62 -20.83 16.98
C LYS A 304 -4.97 -19.54 17.51
N ALA A 305 -5.80 -18.58 17.94
CA ALA A 305 -5.33 -17.35 18.55
C ALA A 305 -4.45 -17.62 19.79
N THR A 306 -4.93 -18.50 20.68
CA THR A 306 -4.22 -18.90 21.89
C THR A 306 -2.88 -19.56 21.57
N ALA A 307 -2.84 -20.44 20.57
CA ALA A 307 -1.63 -21.13 20.17
C ALA A 307 -0.56 -20.15 19.66
N ASP A 308 -0.95 -19.19 18.82
CA ASP A 308 -0.03 -18.18 18.29
C ASP A 308 0.48 -17.23 19.37
N LEU A 309 -0.40 -16.71 20.23
CA LEU A 309 -0.02 -15.80 21.32
C LEU A 309 0.88 -16.48 22.35
N ARG A 310 0.66 -17.77 22.64
CA ARG A 310 1.55 -18.55 23.51
C ARG A 310 2.94 -18.73 22.91
N LYS A 311 3.06 -18.91 21.59
CA LYS A 311 4.38 -18.95 20.93
C LYS A 311 5.12 -17.62 21.08
N VAL A 312 4.42 -16.50 20.94
CA VAL A 312 5.01 -15.17 21.17
C VAL A 312 5.52 -15.05 22.61
N LEU A 313 4.70 -15.43 23.59
CA LEU A 313 5.07 -15.36 25.02
C LEU A 313 6.13 -16.38 25.44
N ALA A 314 6.30 -17.47 24.70
CA ALA A 314 7.40 -18.41 24.93
C ALA A 314 8.76 -17.80 24.59
N VAL A 315 8.82 -16.90 23.60
CA VAL A 315 10.04 -16.22 23.18
C VAL A 315 10.23 -14.89 23.92
N ASP A 316 9.15 -14.12 24.07
CA ASP A 316 9.14 -12.86 24.82
C ASP A 316 8.05 -12.88 25.92
N PRO A 317 8.38 -13.45 27.10
CA PRO A 317 7.43 -13.54 28.21
C PRO A 317 6.98 -12.18 28.75
N LYS A 318 7.71 -11.08 28.47
CA LYS A 318 7.43 -9.72 28.96
C LYS A 318 6.60 -8.90 27.98
N ASN A 319 6.18 -9.50 26.86
CA ASN A 319 5.35 -8.84 25.86
C ASN A 319 3.95 -8.53 26.43
N ARG A 320 3.75 -7.29 26.93
CA ARG A 320 2.49 -6.86 27.55
C ARG A 320 1.31 -7.00 26.59
N ALA A 321 1.48 -6.60 25.34
CA ALA A 321 0.42 -6.68 24.33
C ALA A 321 -0.04 -8.12 24.09
N ALA A 322 0.88 -9.08 23.98
CA ALA A 322 0.54 -10.49 23.84
C ALA A 322 -0.12 -11.08 25.09
N GLN A 323 0.29 -10.67 26.31
CA GLN A 323 -0.37 -11.08 27.55
C GLN A 323 -1.81 -10.57 27.63
N GLU A 324 -2.03 -9.30 27.31
CA GLU A 324 -3.36 -8.68 27.31
C GLU A 324 -4.29 -9.32 26.29
N GLU A 325 -3.83 -9.52 25.06
CA GLU A 325 -4.60 -10.19 24.01
C GLU A 325 -4.92 -11.65 24.39
N LEU A 326 -3.97 -12.38 24.97
CA LEU A 326 -4.23 -13.75 25.43
C LEU A 326 -5.29 -13.76 26.55
N GLY A 327 -5.24 -12.80 27.47
CA GLY A 327 -6.26 -12.63 28.50
C GLY A 327 -7.66 -12.41 27.90
N LYS A 328 -7.78 -11.53 26.89
CA LYS A 328 -9.04 -11.29 26.17
C LYS A 328 -9.56 -12.55 25.49
N VAL A 329 -8.69 -13.29 24.79
CA VAL A 329 -9.04 -14.55 24.10
C VAL A 329 -9.56 -15.60 25.09
N ILE A 330 -8.90 -15.78 26.25
CA ILE A 330 -9.33 -16.75 27.27
C ILE A 330 -10.70 -16.37 27.84
N ILE A 331 -10.94 -15.09 28.13
CA ILE A 331 -12.24 -14.62 28.63
C ILE A 331 -13.32 -14.85 27.58
N GLN A 332 -13.03 -14.58 26.30
CA GLN A 332 -13.96 -14.80 25.20
C GLN A 332 -14.32 -16.29 25.05
N GLY A 333 -13.34 -17.20 25.19
CA GLY A 333 -13.58 -18.64 25.10
C GLY A 333 -14.48 -19.15 26.21
N LYS A 334 -14.22 -18.74 27.45
CA LYS A 334 -15.09 -19.08 28.59
C LYS A 334 -16.54 -18.63 28.40
N LYS A 335 -16.75 -17.46 27.79
CA LYS A 335 -18.10 -16.96 27.47
C LYS A 335 -18.78 -17.79 26.38
N GLN A 336 -18.05 -18.17 25.33
CA GLN A 336 -18.57 -19.03 24.27
C GLN A 336 -18.96 -20.41 24.81
N ASP A 337 -18.09 -21.02 25.62
CA ASP A 337 -18.35 -22.33 26.24
C ASP A 337 -19.57 -22.28 27.17
N ALA A 338 -19.67 -21.24 28.00
CA ALA A 338 -20.82 -21.04 28.89
C ALA A 338 -22.12 -20.86 28.11
N GLY A 339 -22.09 -20.09 27.02
CA GLY A 339 -23.22 -19.91 26.11
C GLY A 339 -23.65 -21.21 25.45
N LEU A 340 -22.69 -21.99 24.95
CA LEU A 340 -22.94 -23.31 24.35
C LEU A 340 -23.56 -24.26 25.38
N ALA A 341 -23.00 -24.35 26.57
CA ALA A 341 -23.50 -25.20 27.65
C ALA A 341 -24.93 -24.81 28.06
N GLN A 342 -25.24 -23.51 28.13
CA GLN A 342 -26.59 -23.04 28.41
C GLN A 342 -27.57 -23.39 27.28
N GLY A 343 -27.15 -23.24 26.02
CA GLY A 343 -27.95 -23.63 24.85
C GLY A 343 -28.28 -25.12 24.84
N LEU A 344 -27.28 -25.98 25.10
CA LEU A 344 -27.45 -27.42 25.18
C LEU A 344 -28.42 -27.82 26.30
N ARG A 345 -28.33 -27.19 27.48
CA ARG A 345 -29.28 -27.43 28.59
C ARG A 345 -30.72 -27.10 28.23
N LYS A 346 -30.96 -26.07 27.40
CA LYS A 346 -32.32 -25.71 26.95
C LYS A 346 -32.87 -26.65 25.88
N MET A 347 -32.00 -27.26 25.07
CA MET A 347 -32.41 -28.16 23.99
C MET A 347 -32.65 -29.60 24.46
N PHE A 348 -31.94 -30.02 25.51
CA PHE A 348 -31.91 -31.42 25.96
C PHE A 348 -32.25 -31.64 27.44
N GLY A 349 -32.53 -30.58 28.20
CA GLY A 349 -32.93 -30.65 29.61
C GLY A 349 -34.38 -30.26 29.80
#